data_AF-A0A6A5BLI3-F1
#
_entry.id   AF-A0A6A5BLI3-F1
#
_cell.length_a   1.000
_cell.length_b   1.000
_cell.length_c   1.000
_cell.angle_alpha   90.00
_cell.angle_beta   90.00
_cell.angle_gamma   90.00
#
_symmetry.space_group_name_H-M   'P 1'
#
loop_
_entity.id
_entity.type
_entity.pdbx_description
1 polymer ?
#
loop_
_entity_poly.entity_id
_entity_poly.type
_entity_poly.pdbx_seq_one_letter_code
_entity_poly.pdbx_strand_id
1 'polypeptide(L)'
;MLPVSDKIAPFVTFVELALAMVAIMRALRVFGHDMENFKRESFSGLNSWMFFAAKDLISLIPIIFISLAFTTGLFIARPQASFGIYYLTSILTILTSFPIGYMISFFCSPHTAQLAATLVVLLLYAVSGNQPTLPEIERLPFPFSYFHIFTYLRFVKGLLYMVEIETRGQTEHIDSALFINGYETESVAYYWYAMIFWCILFRVCAVFLMWQLKPHSLLHRVITLSKILGGKIVQKLKVQQLK
;
A
#
# COMPACT_ATOMS: atom_id res chain seq x y z
N MET A 1 -0.15 34.61 -8.28
CA MET A 1 -1.43 34.25 -7.66
C MET A 1 -1.54 32.73 -7.76
N LEU A 2 -1.61 32.01 -6.65
CA LEU A 2 -1.73 30.55 -6.63
C LEU A 2 -3.05 30.16 -7.34
N PRO A 3 -3.10 29.12 -8.18
CA PRO A 3 -4.36 28.70 -8.80
C PRO A 3 -5.34 28.26 -7.70
N VAL A 4 -6.50 28.92 -7.68
CA VAL A 4 -7.43 29.05 -6.55
C VAL A 4 -8.23 27.79 -6.20
N SER A 5 -8.17 26.70 -6.96
CA SER A 5 -8.69 25.38 -6.53
C SER A 5 -8.30 24.31 -7.55
N ASP A 6 -7.21 23.59 -7.28
CA ASP A 6 -6.91 22.38 -8.04
C ASP A 6 -7.94 21.30 -7.68
N LYS A 7 -8.85 20.99 -8.61
CA LYS A 7 -9.87 19.94 -8.46
C LYS A 7 -9.33 18.55 -8.80
N ILE A 8 -8.16 18.45 -9.44
CA ILE A 8 -7.56 17.20 -9.89
C ILE A 8 -6.86 16.51 -8.72
N ALA A 9 -6.07 17.27 -7.95
CA ALA A 9 -5.36 16.77 -6.78
C ALA A 9 -6.27 16.01 -5.78
N PRO A 10 -7.39 16.55 -5.27
CA PRO A 10 -8.26 15.83 -4.35
C PRO A 10 -8.92 14.60 -5.01
N PHE A 11 -9.32 14.70 -6.28
CA PHE A 11 -9.89 13.57 -7.02
C PHE A 11 -8.92 12.38 -7.09
N VAL A 12 -7.70 12.62 -7.55
CA VAL A 12 -6.66 11.58 -7.64
C VAL A 12 -6.35 10.99 -6.27
N THR A 13 -6.31 11.85 -5.26
CA THR A 13 -6.04 11.48 -3.86
C THR A 13 -7.11 10.54 -3.29
N PHE A 14 -8.40 10.76 -3.59
CA PHE A 14 -9.46 9.83 -3.21
C PHE A 14 -9.38 8.50 -3.96
N VAL A 15 -9.02 8.54 -5.24
CA VAL A 15 -8.87 7.35 -6.08
C VAL A 15 -7.77 6.43 -5.55
N GLU A 16 -6.58 6.98 -5.26
CA GLU A 16 -5.46 6.18 -4.74
C GLU A 16 -5.77 5.56 -3.37
N LEU A 17 -6.40 6.34 -2.48
CA LEU A 17 -6.72 5.90 -1.13
C LEU A 17 -7.73 4.75 -1.17
N ALA A 18 -8.77 4.88 -1.99
CA ALA A 18 -9.78 3.85 -2.17
C ALA A 18 -9.17 2.56 -2.73
N LEU A 19 -8.35 2.65 -3.78
CA LEU A 19 -7.66 1.49 -4.37
C LEU A 19 -6.77 0.77 -3.35
N ALA A 20 -5.92 1.51 -2.64
CA ALA A 20 -5.00 0.97 -1.65
C ALA A 20 -5.72 0.27 -0.50
N MET A 21 -6.77 0.91 0.05
CA MET A 21 -7.57 0.32 1.12
C MET A 21 -8.26 -0.97 0.67
N VAL A 22 -8.92 -0.97 -0.49
CA VAL A 22 -9.62 -2.15 -1.01
C VAL A 22 -8.65 -3.30 -1.24
N ALA A 23 -7.49 -3.02 -1.84
CA ALA A 23 -6.47 -4.01 -2.13
C ALA A 23 -5.92 -4.68 -0.87
N ILE A 24 -5.52 -3.89 0.14
CA ILE A 24 -4.96 -4.41 1.39
C ILE A 24 -6.03 -5.18 2.17
N MET A 25 -7.27 -4.68 2.26
CA MET A 25 -8.36 -5.42 2.91
C MET A 25 -8.66 -6.75 2.22
N ARG A 26 -8.59 -6.79 0.89
CA ARG A 26 -8.77 -8.05 0.15
C ARG A 26 -7.63 -9.02 0.42
N ALA A 27 -6.39 -8.55 0.40
CA ALA A 27 -5.21 -9.35 0.68
C ALA A 27 -5.24 -9.98 2.08
N LEU A 28 -5.71 -9.23 3.10
CA LEU A 28 -5.91 -9.75 4.45
C LEU A 28 -6.88 -10.94 4.49
N ARG A 29 -7.96 -10.91 3.71
CA ARG A 29 -8.92 -12.02 3.66
C ARG A 29 -8.36 -13.26 2.98
N VAL A 30 -7.55 -13.07 1.94
CA VAL A 30 -6.93 -14.19 1.21
C VAL A 30 -5.87 -14.88 2.07
N PHE A 31 -4.99 -14.11 2.71
CA PHE A 31 -3.82 -14.67 3.39
C PHE A 31 -3.99 -14.82 4.91
N GLY A 32 -4.76 -13.92 5.54
CA GLY A 32 -4.94 -13.93 7.00
C GLY A 32 -5.70 -15.14 7.51
N HIS A 33 -6.69 -15.65 6.75
CA HIS A 33 -7.44 -16.85 7.14
C HIS A 33 -6.63 -18.14 6.97
N ASP A 34 -5.76 -18.19 5.96
CA ASP A 34 -4.96 -19.37 5.65
C ASP A 34 -3.60 -19.41 6.40
N MET A 35 -3.33 -18.41 7.23
CA MET A 35 -2.06 -18.30 7.97
C MET A 35 -1.83 -19.49 8.91
N GLU A 36 -2.88 -19.95 9.60
CA GLU A 36 -2.77 -21.09 10.52
C GLU A 36 -2.54 -22.41 9.76
N ASN A 37 -3.17 -22.56 8.58
CA ASN A 37 -2.90 -23.68 7.69
C ASN A 37 -1.45 -23.65 7.19
N PHE A 38 -0.94 -22.48 6.79
CA PHE A 38 0.45 -22.32 6.38
C PHE A 38 1.44 -22.72 7.48
N LYS A 39 1.20 -22.29 8.74
CA LYS A 39 2.06 -22.68 9.86
C LYS A 39 2.07 -24.19 10.05
N ARG A 40 0.89 -24.83 10.04
CA ARG A 40 0.75 -26.28 10.17
C ARG A 40 1.49 -27.03 9.07
N GLU A 41 1.30 -26.63 7.82
CA GLU A 41 1.95 -27.26 6.66
C GLU A 41 3.46 -27.00 6.59
N SER A 42 3.91 -25.87 7.14
CA SER A 42 5.33 -25.57 7.28
C SER A 42 6.03 -26.51 8.27
N PHE A 43 5.33 -26.98 9.31
CA PHE A 43 5.88 -28.02 10.22
C PHE A 43 6.04 -29.37 9.52
N SER A 44 5.18 -29.71 8.55
CA SER A 44 5.32 -30.92 7.74
C SER A 44 6.36 -30.80 6.61
N GLY A 45 7.07 -29.67 6.51
CA GLY A 45 8.16 -29.48 5.55
C GLY A 45 7.75 -28.85 4.22
N LEU A 46 6.56 -28.25 4.12
CA LEU A 46 6.13 -27.58 2.89
C LEU A 46 7.01 -26.35 2.59
N ASN A 47 7.34 -26.15 1.31
CA ASN A 47 8.16 -25.03 0.87
C ASN A 47 7.36 -23.71 0.87
N SER A 48 7.76 -22.76 1.73
CA SER A 48 7.11 -21.45 1.88
C SER A 48 7.09 -20.63 0.59
N TRP A 49 8.11 -20.75 -0.25
CA TRP A 49 8.18 -20.05 -1.54
C TRP A 49 7.06 -20.50 -2.49
N MET A 50 6.84 -21.81 -2.56
CA MET A 50 5.82 -22.39 -3.43
C MET A 50 4.42 -22.05 -2.93
N PHE A 51 4.22 -22.04 -1.60
CA PHE A 51 2.96 -21.60 -1.00
C PHE A 51 2.66 -20.14 -1.34
N PHE A 52 3.64 -19.24 -1.18
CA PHE A 52 3.47 -17.84 -1.52
C PHE A 52 3.15 -17.66 -3.00
N ALA A 53 3.92 -18.27 -3.90
CA ALA A 53 3.73 -18.16 -5.33
C ALA A 53 2.35 -18.66 -5.77
N ALA A 54 1.87 -19.78 -5.21
CA ALA A 54 0.53 -20.30 -5.48
C ALA A 54 -0.55 -19.32 -5.03
N LYS A 55 -0.41 -18.73 -3.84
CA LYS A 55 -1.39 -17.76 -3.31
C LYS A 55 -1.37 -16.43 -4.08
N ASP A 56 -0.19 -15.93 -4.46
CA ASP A 56 -0.05 -14.70 -5.25
C ASP A 56 -0.67 -14.90 -6.65
N LEU A 57 -0.43 -16.06 -7.28
CA LEU A 57 -1.01 -16.38 -8.59
C LEU A 57 -2.54 -16.47 -8.56
N ILE A 58 -3.11 -17.14 -7.56
CA ILE A 58 -4.57 -17.20 -7.37
C ILE A 58 -5.15 -15.82 -7.08
N SER A 59 -4.38 -14.95 -6.41
CA SER A 59 -4.80 -13.58 -6.10
C SER A 59 -4.85 -12.67 -7.32
N LEU A 60 -4.21 -13.02 -8.44
CA LEU A 60 -4.33 -12.24 -9.68
C LEU A 60 -5.77 -12.18 -10.22
N ILE A 61 -6.55 -13.25 -10.04
CA ILE A 61 -7.95 -13.30 -10.50
C ILE A 61 -8.78 -12.20 -9.84
N PRO A 62 -8.92 -12.14 -8.49
CA PRO A 62 -9.67 -11.06 -7.85
C PRO A 62 -9.05 -9.68 -8.11
N ILE A 63 -7.73 -9.56 -8.32
CA ILE A 63 -7.09 -8.29 -8.66
C ILE A 63 -7.62 -7.74 -9.99
N ILE A 64 -7.69 -8.58 -11.03
CA ILE A 64 -8.21 -8.19 -12.35
C ILE A 64 -9.67 -7.73 -12.22
N PHE A 65 -10.52 -8.51 -11.55
CA PHE A 65 -11.94 -8.17 -11.39
C PHE A 65 -12.17 -6.90 -10.56
N ILE A 66 -11.45 -6.73 -9.44
CA ILE A 66 -11.57 -5.53 -8.60
C ILE A 66 -11.12 -4.29 -9.38
N SER A 67 -10.02 -4.40 -10.13
CA SER A 67 -9.51 -3.29 -10.94
C SER A 67 -10.49 -2.90 -12.05
N LEU A 68 -11.11 -3.89 -12.69
CA LEU A 68 -12.11 -3.67 -13.74
C LEU A 68 -13.36 -3.00 -13.17
N ALA A 69 -13.88 -3.52 -12.05
CA ALA A 69 -15.05 -2.98 -11.38
C ALA A 69 -14.82 -1.54 -10.91
N PHE A 70 -13.66 -1.27 -10.32
CA PHE A 70 -13.30 0.06 -9.86
C PHE A 70 -13.15 1.04 -11.03
N THR A 71 -12.46 0.65 -12.11
CA THR A 71 -12.29 1.51 -13.29
C THR A 71 -13.61 1.79 -13.98
N THR A 72 -14.50 0.80 -14.06
CA THR A 72 -15.86 0.99 -14.59
C THR A 72 -16.64 2.00 -13.75
N GLY A 73 -16.56 1.86 -12.42
CA GLY A 73 -17.17 2.81 -11.48
C GLY A 73 -16.63 4.23 -11.64
N LEU A 74 -15.31 4.37 -11.83
CA LEU A 74 -14.70 5.66 -12.14
C LEU A 74 -15.22 6.20 -13.48
N PHE A 75 -15.29 5.39 -14.53
CA PHE A 75 -15.70 5.85 -15.86
C PHE A 75 -17.13 6.42 -15.88
N ILE A 76 -18.02 5.89 -15.02
CA ILE A 76 -19.37 6.45 -14.82
C ILE A 76 -19.31 7.89 -14.29
N ALA A 77 -18.32 8.22 -13.46
CA ALA A 77 -18.09 9.57 -12.94
C ALA A 77 -17.47 10.55 -13.97
N ARG A 78 -17.32 10.13 -15.24
CA ARG A 78 -16.77 10.90 -16.37
C ARG A 78 -15.38 11.51 -16.14
N PRO A 79 -14.36 10.71 -15.79
CA PRO A 79 -12.97 11.14 -15.83
C PRO A 79 -12.57 11.42 -17.28
N GLN A 80 -11.58 12.29 -17.48
CA GLN A 80 -11.22 12.76 -18.82
C GLN A 80 -10.21 11.83 -19.49
N ALA A 81 -9.31 11.20 -18.72
CA ALA A 81 -8.32 10.29 -19.27
C ALA A 81 -8.90 8.96 -19.75
N SER A 82 -8.16 8.30 -20.64
CA SER A 82 -8.58 7.05 -21.27
C SER A 82 -8.81 5.93 -20.26
N PHE A 83 -9.82 5.08 -20.55
CA PHE A 83 -10.14 3.92 -19.72
C PHE A 83 -8.93 2.99 -19.52
N GLY A 84 -8.13 2.78 -20.56
CA GLY A 84 -6.96 1.90 -20.53
C GLY A 84 -5.90 2.35 -19.52
N ILE A 85 -5.64 3.67 -19.43
CA ILE A 85 -4.67 4.20 -18.48
C ILE A 85 -5.17 4.02 -17.05
N TYR A 86 -6.43 4.37 -16.77
CA TYR A 86 -7.00 4.16 -15.43
C TYR A 86 -7.04 2.70 -15.01
N TYR A 87 -7.38 1.80 -15.94
CA TYR A 87 -7.40 0.38 -15.68
C TYR A 87 -6.01 -0.15 -15.35
N LEU A 88 -5.01 0.21 -16.13
CA LEU A 88 -3.63 -0.22 -15.91
C LEU A 88 -3.08 0.34 -14.59
N THR A 89 -3.36 1.61 -14.27
CA THR A 89 -2.94 2.23 -13.01
C THR A 89 -3.64 1.59 -11.83
N SER A 90 -4.92 1.27 -11.95
CA SER A 90 -5.69 0.58 -10.90
C SER A 90 -5.14 -0.82 -10.64
N ILE A 91 -4.88 -1.60 -11.70
CA ILE A 91 -4.24 -2.92 -11.58
C ILE A 91 -2.90 -2.81 -10.87
N LEU A 92 -2.03 -1.89 -11.32
CA LEU A 92 -0.68 -1.79 -10.78
C LEU A 92 -0.68 -1.32 -9.32
N THR A 93 -1.59 -0.40 -8.97
CA THR A 93 -1.80 0.06 -7.60
C THR A 93 -2.24 -1.10 -6.71
N ILE A 94 -3.23 -1.87 -7.14
CA ILE A 94 -3.74 -3.02 -6.41
C ILE A 94 -2.65 -4.10 -6.28
N LEU A 95 -1.92 -4.41 -7.36
CA LEU A 95 -0.81 -5.36 -7.36
C LEU A 95 0.30 -4.97 -6.39
N THR A 96 0.58 -3.67 -6.25
CA THR A 96 1.61 -3.15 -5.33
C THR A 96 1.12 -3.18 -3.88
N SER A 97 -0.18 -2.96 -3.66
CA SER A 97 -0.80 -2.92 -2.33
C SER A 97 -1.00 -4.30 -1.71
N PHE A 98 -1.25 -5.34 -2.54
CA PHE A 98 -1.56 -6.70 -2.07
C PHE A 98 -0.49 -7.29 -1.13
N PRO A 99 0.82 -7.26 -1.48
CA PRO A 99 1.88 -7.78 -0.61
C PRO A 99 1.95 -7.11 0.76
N ILE A 100 1.60 -5.83 0.87
CA ILE A 100 1.53 -5.11 2.16
C ILE A 100 0.47 -5.77 3.07
N GLY A 101 -0.68 -6.14 2.52
CA GLY A 101 -1.69 -6.90 3.27
C GLY A 101 -1.20 -8.28 3.73
N TYR A 102 -0.40 -8.97 2.91
CA TYR A 102 0.24 -10.21 3.34
C TYR A 102 1.19 -9.99 4.51
N MET A 103 2.03 -8.94 4.43
CA MET A 103 2.95 -8.58 5.50
C MET A 103 2.23 -8.29 6.81
N ILE A 104 1.13 -7.54 6.78
CA ILE A 104 0.32 -7.24 7.97
C ILE A 104 -0.28 -8.52 8.57
N SER A 105 -0.71 -9.45 7.72
CA SER A 105 -1.26 -10.74 8.15
C SER A 105 -0.24 -11.60 8.91
N PHE A 106 1.08 -11.40 8.71
CA PHE A 106 2.11 -12.12 9.46
C PHE A 106 2.21 -11.67 10.92
N PHE A 107 1.95 -10.39 11.19
CA PHE A 107 2.16 -9.79 12.51
C PHE A 107 0.87 -9.71 13.35
N CYS A 108 -0.27 -9.56 12.70
CA CYS A 108 -1.55 -9.33 13.38
C CYS A 108 -2.48 -10.54 13.31
N SER A 109 -3.33 -10.70 14.32
CA SER A 109 -4.45 -11.66 14.25
C SER A 109 -5.54 -11.13 13.30
N PRO A 110 -6.39 -11.98 12.70
CA PRO A 110 -7.41 -11.53 11.74
C PRO A 110 -8.31 -10.39 12.26
N HIS A 111 -8.65 -10.41 13.56
CA HIS A 111 -9.45 -9.36 14.21
C HIS A 111 -8.73 -8.01 14.30
N THR A 112 -7.42 -8.01 14.54
CA THR A 112 -6.62 -6.77 14.69
C THR A 112 -6.00 -6.29 13.38
N ALA A 113 -5.83 -7.20 12.42
CA ALA A 113 -5.20 -6.94 11.14
C ALA A 113 -5.96 -5.90 10.30
N GLN A 114 -7.29 -5.88 10.36
CA GLN A 114 -8.09 -4.90 9.60
C GLN A 114 -7.84 -3.46 10.08
N LEU A 115 -7.76 -3.24 11.40
CA LEU A 115 -7.44 -1.92 11.95
C LEU A 115 -6.00 -1.52 11.62
N ALA A 116 -5.05 -2.45 11.75
CA ALA A 116 -3.66 -2.22 11.38
C ALA A 116 -3.51 -1.86 9.90
N ALA A 117 -4.21 -2.54 9.00
CA ALA A 117 -4.24 -2.24 7.58
C ALA A 117 -4.74 -0.83 7.28
N THR A 118 -5.86 -0.42 7.87
CA THR A 118 -6.38 0.93 7.67
C THR A 118 -5.39 1.98 8.14
N LEU A 119 -4.74 1.77 9.30
CA LEU A 119 -3.72 2.70 9.81
C LEU A 119 -2.50 2.77 8.89
N VAL A 120 -2.01 1.64 8.40
CA VAL A 120 -0.87 1.61 7.47
C VAL A 120 -1.19 2.38 6.19
N VAL A 121 -2.38 2.19 5.63
CA VAL A 121 -2.81 2.93 4.42
C VAL A 121 -2.89 4.43 4.70
N LEU A 122 -3.48 4.83 5.82
CA LEU A 122 -3.57 6.24 6.20
C LEU A 122 -2.20 6.87 6.43
N LEU A 123 -1.24 6.14 6.99
CA LEU A 123 0.14 6.62 7.15
C LEU A 123 0.83 6.80 5.80
N LEU A 124 0.73 5.81 4.90
CA LEU A 124 1.30 5.89 3.55
C LEU A 124 0.68 7.04 2.73
N TYR A 125 -0.61 7.29 2.95
CA TYR A 125 -1.36 8.39 2.36
C TYR A 125 -0.95 9.74 2.94
N ALA A 126 -0.74 9.86 4.25
CA ALA A 126 -0.34 11.11 4.88
C ALA A 126 0.99 11.64 4.34
N VAL A 127 1.86 10.74 3.88
CA VAL A 127 3.15 11.07 3.27
C VAL A 127 3.15 11.04 1.74
N SER A 128 1.99 10.85 1.08
CA SER A 128 1.89 10.80 -0.39
C SER A 128 1.95 12.17 -1.07
N GLY A 129 1.89 13.26 -0.30
CA GLY A 129 2.01 14.61 -0.81
C GLY A 129 0.70 15.22 -1.30
N ASN A 130 -0.30 15.30 -0.41
CA ASN A 130 -1.53 16.05 -0.64
C ASN A 130 -1.59 17.30 0.22
N GLN A 131 -1.68 17.08 1.53
CA GLN A 131 -1.65 18.10 2.56
C GLN A 131 -0.94 17.44 3.75
N PRO A 132 0.36 17.69 3.97
CA PRO A 132 1.25 18.63 3.28
C PRO A 132 1.63 18.22 1.84
N THR A 133 2.04 19.20 1.02
CA THR A 133 2.60 18.99 -0.34
C THR A 133 4.01 18.40 -0.27
N LEU A 134 4.54 17.85 -1.37
CA LEU A 134 5.88 17.24 -1.37
C LEU A 134 6.98 18.23 -0.94
N PRO A 135 7.04 19.48 -1.45
CA PRO A 135 8.07 20.43 -1.04
C PRO A 135 7.94 20.84 0.43
N GLU A 136 6.74 20.79 0.99
CA GLU A 136 6.51 21.02 2.42
C GLU A 136 7.03 19.85 3.27
N ILE A 137 6.88 18.61 2.79
CA ILE A 137 7.43 17.42 3.46
C ILE A 137 8.97 17.46 3.43
N GLU A 138 9.57 17.84 2.31
CA GLU A 138 11.03 17.92 2.16
C GLU A 138 11.67 18.94 3.12
N ARG A 139 10.92 19.97 3.52
CA ARG A 139 11.36 20.97 4.51
C ARG A 139 11.36 20.47 5.96
N LEU A 140 10.79 19.29 6.23
CA LEU A 140 10.77 18.72 7.58
C LEU A 140 12.18 18.27 8.01
N PRO A 141 12.48 18.25 9.32
CA PRO A 141 13.77 17.77 9.80
C PRO A 141 13.98 16.27 9.53
N PHE A 142 15.24 15.86 9.38
CA PHE A 142 15.62 14.45 9.27
C PHE A 142 15.10 13.65 10.48
N PRO A 143 14.48 12.46 10.30
CA PRO A 143 14.36 11.67 9.05
C PRO A 143 13.07 11.90 8.23
N PHE A 144 12.15 12.75 8.70
CA PHE A 144 10.82 12.91 8.12
C PHE A 144 10.81 13.44 6.69
N SER A 145 11.84 14.21 6.31
CA SER A 145 12.04 14.70 4.94
C SER A 145 11.99 13.58 3.90
N TYR A 146 12.51 12.37 4.20
CA TYR A 146 12.61 11.27 3.24
C TYR A 146 11.41 10.31 3.21
N PHE A 147 10.40 10.51 4.06
CA PHE A 147 9.27 9.57 4.16
C PHE A 147 8.42 9.48 2.89
N HIS A 148 8.35 10.57 2.13
CA HIS A 148 7.61 10.61 0.86
C HIS A 148 8.23 9.71 -0.22
N ILE A 149 9.50 9.28 -0.08
CA ILE A 149 10.15 8.37 -1.02
C ILE A 149 9.67 6.93 -0.79
N PHE A 150 9.38 6.55 0.46
CA PHE A 150 8.99 5.19 0.83
C PHE A 150 7.54 4.84 0.51
N THR A 151 6.72 5.82 0.10
CA THR A 151 5.33 5.58 -0.26
C THR A 151 5.18 5.41 -1.76
N TYR A 152 4.67 4.25 -2.19
CA TYR A 152 4.35 4.02 -3.60
C TYR A 152 3.18 4.90 -4.06
N LEU A 153 2.32 5.36 -3.13
CA LEU A 153 1.15 6.20 -3.44
C LEU A 153 1.58 7.53 -4.09
N ARG A 154 2.71 8.10 -3.68
CA ARG A 154 3.30 9.29 -4.34
C ARG A 154 3.39 9.10 -5.86
N PHE A 155 3.85 7.93 -6.31
CA PHE A 155 4.06 7.66 -7.73
C PHE A 155 2.75 7.40 -8.47
N VAL A 156 1.78 6.73 -7.82
CA VAL A 156 0.40 6.59 -8.36
C VAL A 156 -0.23 7.96 -8.56
N LYS A 157 -0.13 8.82 -7.55
CA LYS A 157 -0.66 10.17 -7.58
C LYS A 157 -0.03 11.01 -8.68
N GLY A 158 1.30 11.05 -8.75
CA GLY A 158 2.02 11.76 -9.81
C GLY A 158 1.59 11.32 -11.21
N LEU A 159 1.47 10.01 -11.44
CA LEU A 159 1.02 9.43 -12.70
C LEU A 159 -0.41 9.89 -13.07
N LEU A 160 -1.37 9.70 -12.17
CA LEU A 160 -2.77 10.05 -12.44
C LEU A 160 -2.96 11.57 -12.57
N TYR A 161 -2.20 12.33 -11.80
CA TYR A 161 -2.23 13.80 -11.84
C TYR A 161 -1.73 14.33 -13.19
N MET A 162 -0.58 13.84 -13.67
CA MET A 162 -0.04 14.22 -14.99
C MET A 162 -1.00 13.87 -16.12
N VAL A 163 -1.51 12.63 -16.13
CA VAL A 163 -2.40 12.15 -17.19
C VAL A 163 -3.71 12.97 -17.23
N GLU A 164 -4.28 13.33 -16.08
CA GLU A 164 -5.48 14.16 -16.03
C GLU A 164 -5.23 15.61 -16.45
N ILE A 165 -4.07 16.17 -16.12
CA ILE A 165 -3.69 17.52 -16.55
C ILE A 165 -3.52 17.59 -18.07
N GLU A 166 -2.77 16.66 -18.64
CA GLU A 166 -2.53 16.59 -20.10
C GLU A 166 -3.86 16.45 -20.85
N THR A 167 -4.75 15.57 -20.36
CA THR A 167 -6.03 15.32 -21.05
C THR A 167 -7.01 16.49 -20.94
N ARG A 168 -6.94 17.29 -19.87
CA ARG A 168 -7.82 18.46 -19.68
C ARG A 168 -7.41 19.68 -20.51
N GLY A 169 -6.29 19.62 -21.24
CA GLY A 169 -5.84 20.73 -22.09
C GLY A 169 -5.50 22.00 -21.33
N GLN A 170 -5.25 21.92 -20.01
CA GLN A 170 -4.81 23.06 -19.19
C GLN A 170 -3.29 23.27 -19.32
N THR A 171 -2.80 23.27 -20.56
CA THR A 171 -1.36 23.28 -20.91
C THR A 171 -0.64 24.55 -20.46
N GLU A 172 -1.34 25.67 -20.34
CA GLU A 172 -0.74 26.97 -20.02
C GLU A 172 -0.30 27.12 -18.55
N HIS A 173 -0.68 26.19 -17.66
CA HIS A 173 -0.34 26.24 -16.22
C HIS A 173 0.25 24.93 -15.68
N ILE A 174 0.63 23.98 -16.54
CA ILE A 174 1.13 22.64 -16.16
C ILE A 174 2.37 22.75 -15.26
N ASP A 175 3.37 23.52 -15.70
CA ASP A 175 4.63 23.67 -14.96
C ASP A 175 4.41 24.33 -13.60
N SER A 176 3.46 25.27 -13.52
CA SER A 176 3.11 25.94 -12.26
C SER A 176 2.42 24.99 -11.28
N ALA A 177 1.49 24.16 -11.76
CA ALA A 177 0.74 23.21 -10.93
C ALA A 177 1.62 22.04 -10.45
N LEU A 178 2.50 21.54 -11.33
CA LEU A 178 3.51 20.51 -10.98
C LEU A 178 4.53 21.05 -9.97
N PHE A 179 5.05 22.26 -10.19
CA PHE A 179 6.00 22.90 -9.28
C PHE A 179 5.41 23.15 -7.89
N ILE A 180 4.15 23.58 -7.80
CA ILE A 180 3.46 23.79 -6.51
C ILE A 180 3.32 22.47 -5.75
N ASN A 181 2.95 21.40 -6.44
CA ASN A 181 2.76 20.10 -5.80
C ASN A 181 4.08 19.32 -5.58
N GLY A 182 5.18 19.75 -6.20
CA GLY A 182 6.50 19.11 -6.11
C GLY A 182 6.61 17.81 -6.91
N TYR A 183 5.77 17.61 -7.92
CA TYR A 183 5.96 16.51 -8.87
C TYR A 183 7.01 16.96 -9.88
N GLU A 184 8.09 16.19 -9.99
CA GLU A 184 9.11 16.44 -11.01
C GLU A 184 8.46 16.32 -12.39
N THR A 185 8.80 17.23 -13.32
CA THR A 185 8.36 17.21 -14.73
C THR A 185 9.04 16.07 -15.51
N GLU A 186 9.17 14.91 -14.88
CA GLU A 186 9.74 13.71 -15.46
C GLU A 186 8.73 13.05 -16.40
N SER A 187 9.23 12.24 -17.32
CA SER A 187 8.37 11.50 -18.24
C SER A 187 7.38 10.60 -17.48
N VAL A 188 6.15 10.48 -17.98
CA VAL A 188 5.11 9.54 -17.47
C VAL A 188 5.67 8.12 -17.28
N ALA A 189 6.65 7.72 -18.09
CA ALA A 189 7.33 6.43 -17.99
C ALA A 189 8.05 6.23 -16.63
N TYR A 190 8.63 7.28 -16.04
CA TYR A 190 9.29 7.21 -14.74
C TYR A 190 8.34 6.67 -13.65
N TYR A 191 7.11 7.18 -13.59
CA TYR A 191 6.13 6.74 -12.61
C TYR A 191 5.71 5.27 -12.82
N TRP A 192 5.57 4.84 -14.07
CA TRP A 192 5.31 3.44 -14.39
C TRP A 192 6.44 2.52 -13.91
N TYR A 193 7.69 2.88 -14.18
CA TYR A 193 8.84 2.10 -13.72
C TYR A 193 8.97 2.08 -12.20
N ALA A 194 8.76 3.22 -11.53
CA ALA A 194 8.76 3.30 -10.08
C ALA A 194 7.69 2.40 -9.46
N MET A 195 6.48 2.38 -10.03
CA MET A 195 5.40 1.50 -9.58
C MET A 195 5.72 0.02 -9.75
N ILE A 196 6.31 -0.37 -10.90
CA ILE A 196 6.76 -1.76 -11.12
C ILE A 196 7.87 -2.13 -10.13
N PHE A 197 8.79 -1.22 -9.86
CA PHE A 197 9.85 -1.42 -8.88
C PHE A 197 9.27 -1.70 -7.48
N TRP A 198 8.36 -0.84 -6.99
CA TRP A 198 7.71 -1.04 -5.68
C TRP A 198 6.88 -2.32 -5.63
N CYS A 199 6.19 -2.65 -6.73
CA CYS A 199 5.42 -3.87 -6.90
C CYS A 199 6.28 -5.14 -6.72
N ILE A 200 7.49 -5.16 -7.27
CA ILE A 200 8.45 -6.25 -7.10
C ILE A 200 9.05 -6.23 -5.70
N LEU A 201 9.48 -5.05 -5.23
CA LEU A 201 10.12 -4.89 -3.92
C LEU A 201 9.23 -5.39 -2.79
N PHE A 202 7.95 -5.00 -2.74
CA PHE A 202 7.04 -5.46 -1.69
C PHE A 202 6.73 -6.95 -1.77
N ARG A 203 6.71 -7.57 -2.96
CA ARG A 203 6.61 -9.03 -3.09
C ARG A 203 7.83 -9.72 -2.52
N VAL A 204 9.04 -9.27 -2.87
CA VAL A 204 10.28 -9.82 -2.33
C VAL A 204 10.31 -9.69 -0.81
N CYS A 205 9.94 -8.52 -0.27
CA CYS A 205 9.82 -8.31 1.17
C CYS A 205 8.80 -9.24 1.83
N ALA A 206 7.62 -9.44 1.23
CA ALA A 206 6.59 -10.33 1.75
C ALA A 206 7.05 -11.79 1.78
N VAL A 207 7.71 -12.25 0.71
CA VAL A 207 8.27 -13.61 0.66
C VAL A 207 9.38 -13.81 1.68
N PHE A 208 10.26 -12.82 1.80
CA PHE A 208 11.34 -12.84 2.78
C PHE A 208 10.81 -12.92 4.20
N LEU A 209 9.80 -12.11 4.54
CA LEU A 209 9.14 -12.15 5.84
C LEU A 209 8.44 -13.50 6.10
N MET A 210 7.81 -14.07 5.08
CA MET A 210 7.20 -15.39 5.17
C MET A 210 8.22 -16.49 5.41
N TRP A 211 9.37 -16.42 4.74
CA TRP A 211 10.47 -17.35 4.95
C TRP A 211 11.02 -17.26 6.37
N GLN A 212 11.10 -16.05 6.92
CA GLN A 212 11.48 -15.82 8.30
C GLN A 212 10.43 -16.25 9.33
N LEU A 213 9.19 -16.57 8.93
CA LEU A 213 8.14 -17.03 9.83
C LEU A 213 8.26 -18.54 10.17
N LYS A 214 9.18 -19.28 9.55
CA LYS A 214 9.44 -20.68 9.87
C LYS A 214 9.80 -20.87 11.36
N PRO A 215 9.38 -21.97 12.00
CA PRO A 215 9.50 -22.18 13.45
C PRO A 215 10.95 -22.15 13.98
N HIS A 216 11.95 -22.45 13.15
CA HIS A 216 13.37 -22.36 13.53
C HIS A 216 14.01 -20.98 13.32
N SER A 217 13.26 -20.01 12.77
CA SER A 217 13.78 -18.70 12.38
C SER A 217 13.71 -17.66 13.52
N LEU A 218 14.55 -16.63 13.41
CA LEU A 218 14.74 -15.57 14.41
C LEU A 218 13.45 -14.79 14.73
N LEU A 219 12.62 -14.47 13.73
CA LEU A 219 11.37 -13.74 13.96
C LEU A 219 10.37 -14.55 14.81
N HIS A 220 10.29 -15.86 14.61
CA HIS A 220 9.42 -16.70 15.45
C HIS A 220 9.84 -16.66 16.92
N ARG A 221 11.15 -16.63 17.19
CA ARG A 221 11.69 -16.46 18.55
C ARG A 221 11.36 -15.09 19.12
N VAL A 222 11.53 -14.02 18.35
CA VAL A 222 11.21 -12.64 18.79
C VAL A 222 9.71 -12.47 19.08
N ILE A 223 8.84 -13.00 18.23
CA ILE A 223 7.37 -12.92 18.41
C ILE A 223 6.94 -13.77 19.63
N THR A 224 7.56 -14.92 19.85
CA THR A 224 7.26 -15.75 21.02
C THR A 224 7.73 -15.06 22.31
N LEU A 225 8.92 -14.45 22.29
CA LEU A 225 9.43 -13.65 23.40
C LEU A 225 8.55 -12.43 23.71
N SER A 226 8.09 -11.70 22.69
CA SER A 226 7.20 -10.55 22.90
C SER A 226 5.86 -10.95 23.51
N LYS A 227 5.29 -12.10 23.09
CA LYS A 227 4.07 -12.66 23.70
C LYS A 227 4.30 -13.09 25.15
N ILE A 228 5.44 -13.70 25.47
CA ILE A 228 5.79 -14.09 26.85
C ILE A 228 5.97 -12.83 27.74
N LEU A 229 6.64 -11.79 27.24
CA LEU A 229 6.80 -10.52 27.95
C LEU A 229 5.46 -9.81 28.17
N GLY A 230 4.62 -9.73 27.13
CA GLY A 230 3.27 -9.17 27.24
C GLY A 230 2.41 -9.91 28.25
N GLY A 231 2.45 -11.26 28.24
CA GLY A 231 1.75 -12.09 29.22
C GLY A 231 2.19 -11.83 30.66
N LYS A 232 3.50 -11.71 30.91
CA LYS A 232 4.05 -11.37 32.23
C LYS A 232 3.61 -9.99 32.71
N ILE A 233 3.56 -8.99 31.81
CA ILE A 233 3.12 -7.62 32.16
C ILE A 233 1.63 -7.60 32.54
N VAL A 234 0.78 -8.27 31.77
CA VAL A 234 -0.66 -8.37 32.06
C VAL A 234 -0.92 -9.11 33.38
N GLN A 235 -0.17 -10.17 33.65
CA GLN A 235 -0.27 -10.91 34.91
C GLN A 235 0.15 -10.04 36.10
N LYS A 236 1.22 -9.25 35.96
CA LYS A 236 1.71 -8.33 37.00
C LYS A 236 0.70 -7.21 37.30
N LEU A 237 0.05 -6.68 36.27
CA LEU A 237 -1.01 -5.67 36.42
C LEU A 237 -2.26 -6.22 37.12
N LYS A 238 -2.71 -7.45 36.78
CA LYS A 238 -3.82 -8.10 37.47
C LYS A 238 -3.55 -8.34 38.96
N VAL A 239 -2.32 -8.72 39.32
CA VAL A 239 -1.92 -8.94 40.72
C VAL A 239 -1.88 -7.62 41.51
N GLN A 240 -1.58 -6.49 40.87
CA GLN A 240 -1.62 -5.17 41.51
C GLN A 240 -3.03 -4.63 41.75
N GLN A 241 -4.04 -5.04 40.98
CA GLN A 241 -5.44 -4.61 41.18
C GLN A 241 -6.21 -5.45 42.22
N LEU A 242 -5.60 -6.52 42.73
CA LEU A 242 -6.15 -7.39 43.78
C LEU A 242 -5.58 -7.09 45.19
N LYS A 243 -4.78 -6.02 45.32
CA LYS A 243 -4.29 -5.46 46.58
C LYS A 243 -4.93 -4.10 46.81
#